data_AF-A0A2R7QW70-F1
#
_entry.id   AF-A0A2R7QW70-F1
#
_cell.length_a   1.000
_cell.length_b   1.000
_cell.length_c   1.000
_cell.angle_alpha   90.00
_cell.angle_beta   90.00
_cell.angle_gamma   90.00
#
_symmetry.space_group_name_H-M   'P 1'
#
loop_
_entity.id
_entity.type
_entity.pdbx_description
1 polymer ?
#
loop_
_entity_poly.entity_id
_entity_poly.type
_entity_poly.pdbx_seq_one_letter_code
_entity_poly.pdbx_strand_id
1 'polypeptide(L)'
;MQAHPWTRYVAMGDSFTEGIGDKEPTSPGGYRGWADRVAEELGRSQTDFAYANLAVRGRLLQQIVDQQLAPCLALKPDLVTLSAGGNDLIRPGGDPDALAEKLDSVVQILSMGGATVVLFNGPDTGSSVLG
;
A
#
# COMPACT_ATOMS: atom_id res chain seq x y z
N MET A 1 9.12 7.10 23.57
CA MET A 1 8.58 7.04 22.19
C MET A 1 7.64 8.22 22.01
N GLN A 2 7.76 8.92 20.89
CA GLN A 2 6.87 10.04 20.58
C GLN A 2 5.52 9.45 20.14
N ALA A 3 4.41 9.93 20.69
CA ALA A 3 3.09 9.44 20.33
C ALA A 3 2.71 9.93 18.93
N HIS A 4 2.23 9.02 18.07
CA HIS A 4 1.64 9.34 16.77
C HIS A 4 0.11 9.45 16.89
N PRO A 5 -0.58 10.15 15.97
CA PRO A 5 -2.03 10.35 16.07
C PRO A 5 -2.86 9.17 15.52
N TRP A 6 -2.25 8.27 14.75
CA TRP A 6 -2.96 7.21 14.02
C TRP A 6 -3.49 6.08 14.92
N THR A 7 -4.68 5.60 14.60
CA THR A 7 -5.41 4.53 15.30
C THR A 7 -5.90 3.44 14.35
N ARG A 8 -6.06 3.73 13.06
CA ARG A 8 -6.61 2.81 12.05
C ARG A 8 -5.77 2.88 10.78
N TYR A 9 -4.90 1.89 10.63
CA TYR A 9 -3.99 1.77 9.50
C TYR A 9 -4.51 0.77 8.46
N VAL A 10 -4.56 1.17 7.20
CA VAL A 10 -4.85 0.26 6.08
C VAL A 10 -3.71 0.28 5.06
N ALA A 11 -3.19 -0.89 4.70
CA ALA A 11 -2.19 -1.04 3.66
C ALA A 11 -2.84 -1.49 2.34
N MET A 12 -2.59 -0.75 1.28
CA MET A 12 -3.04 -1.05 -0.09
C MET A 12 -1.84 -1.31 -1.00
N GLY A 13 -2.00 -2.24 -1.94
CA GLY A 13 -0.99 -2.46 -2.96
C GLY A 13 -0.94 -3.86 -3.57
N ASP A 14 0.25 -4.21 -4.03
CA ASP A 14 0.56 -5.47 -4.70
C ASP A 14 1.38 -6.43 -3.80
N SER A 15 2.19 -7.29 -4.40
CA SER A 15 3.04 -8.26 -3.70
C SER A 15 4.03 -7.60 -2.72
N PHE A 16 4.48 -6.39 -3.00
CA PHE A 16 5.39 -5.67 -2.10
C PHE A 16 4.68 -5.36 -0.77
N THR A 17 3.45 -4.87 -0.83
CA THR A 17 2.63 -4.59 0.36
C THR A 17 2.09 -5.87 1.00
N GLU A 18 1.80 -6.92 0.21
CA GLU A 18 1.42 -8.24 0.75
C GLU A 18 2.53 -8.85 1.62
N GLY A 19 3.79 -8.44 1.41
CA GLY A 19 4.92 -8.88 2.23
C GLY A 19 5.79 -9.95 1.59
N ILE A 20 5.62 -10.21 0.29
CA ILE A 20 6.42 -11.21 -0.42
C ILE A 20 7.91 -10.86 -0.34
N GLY A 21 8.70 -11.79 0.18
CA GLY A 21 10.15 -11.63 0.38
C GLY A 21 10.60 -11.69 1.84
N ASP A 22 9.69 -11.46 2.80
CA ASP A 22 9.97 -11.55 4.24
C ASP A 22 9.30 -12.80 4.83
N LYS A 23 9.95 -13.96 4.63
CA LYS A 23 9.42 -15.26 5.07
C LYS A 23 9.33 -15.32 6.59
N GLU A 24 8.15 -15.63 7.08
CA GLU A 24 7.88 -15.84 8.50
C GLU A 24 6.88 -17.01 8.59
N PRO A 25 7.34 -18.24 8.88
CA PRO A 25 6.50 -19.43 8.85
C PRO A 25 5.30 -19.38 9.80
N THR A 26 5.40 -18.56 10.84
CA THR A 26 4.33 -18.40 11.85
C THR A 26 3.29 -17.35 11.44
N SER A 27 3.60 -16.50 10.45
CA SER A 27 2.65 -15.53 9.92
C SER A 27 1.64 -16.17 8.97
N PRO A 28 0.39 -15.68 8.93
CA PRO A 28 -0.58 -16.07 7.91
C PRO A 28 0.00 -15.91 6.49
N GLY A 29 -0.13 -16.94 5.65
CA GLY A 29 0.43 -16.92 4.29
C GLY A 29 1.95 -17.12 4.21
N GLY A 30 2.64 -17.28 5.34
CA GLY A 30 4.08 -17.58 5.41
C GLY A 30 5.00 -16.38 5.19
N TYR A 31 4.43 -15.18 5.17
CA TYR A 31 5.15 -13.91 5.00
C TYR A 31 4.65 -12.90 6.03
N ARG A 32 5.54 -12.05 6.51
CA ARG A 32 5.20 -10.94 7.42
C ARG A 32 5.17 -9.62 6.66
N GLY A 33 6.28 -9.26 6.02
CA GLY A 33 6.34 -8.07 5.18
C GLY A 33 6.48 -6.77 5.97
N TRP A 34 6.75 -5.70 5.24
CA TRP A 34 7.02 -4.39 5.84
C TRP A 34 5.76 -3.77 6.45
N ALA A 35 4.58 -3.97 5.84
CA ALA A 35 3.34 -3.36 6.31
C ALA A 35 2.94 -3.86 7.69
N ASP A 36 3.07 -5.18 7.93
CA ASP A 36 2.80 -5.80 9.23
C ASP A 36 3.80 -5.31 10.29
N ARG A 37 5.09 -5.17 9.93
CA ARG A 37 6.11 -4.63 10.85
C ARG A 37 5.84 -3.18 11.24
N VAL A 38 5.41 -2.34 10.29
CA VAL A 38 4.98 -0.97 10.58
C VAL A 38 3.77 -0.97 11.51
N ALA A 39 2.78 -1.82 11.26
CA ALA A 39 1.60 -1.94 12.10
C ALA A 39 1.94 -2.34 13.54
N GLU A 40 2.86 -3.29 13.73
CA GLU A 40 3.35 -3.71 15.05
C GLU A 40 4.02 -2.56 15.80
N GLU A 41 4.92 -1.80 15.16
CA GLU A 41 5.62 -0.70 15.81
C GLU A 41 4.67 0.46 16.16
N LEU A 42 3.70 0.78 15.29
CA LEU A 42 2.67 1.78 15.60
C LEU A 42 1.78 1.31 16.77
N GLY A 43 1.34 0.04 16.74
CA GLY A 43 0.50 -0.56 17.76
C GLY A 43 1.13 -0.59 19.16
N ARG A 44 2.47 -0.57 19.27
CA ARG A 44 3.16 -0.54 20.58
C ARG A 44 2.83 0.69 21.42
N SER A 45 2.51 1.82 20.77
CA SER A 45 2.19 3.07 21.46
C SER A 45 0.71 3.41 21.49
N GLN A 46 -0.16 2.55 20.94
CA GLN A 46 -1.59 2.81 20.77
C GLN A 46 -2.44 1.60 21.17
N THR A 47 -3.17 1.71 22.28
CA THR A 47 -3.89 0.58 22.91
C THR A 47 -5.02 0.01 22.04
N ASP A 48 -5.68 0.84 21.24
CA ASP A 48 -6.80 0.44 20.36
C ASP A 48 -6.43 0.49 18.87
N PHE A 49 -5.16 0.21 18.54
CA PHE A 49 -4.69 0.25 17.16
C PHE A 49 -5.30 -0.87 16.31
N ALA A 50 -5.93 -0.49 15.20
CA ALA A 50 -6.50 -1.42 14.23
C ALA A 50 -5.70 -1.37 12.91
N TYR A 51 -5.48 -2.55 12.32
CA TYR A 51 -4.72 -2.71 11.09
C TYR A 51 -5.41 -3.66 10.13
N ALA A 52 -5.35 -3.36 8.83
CA ALA A 52 -5.71 -4.28 7.76
C ALA A 52 -4.74 -4.17 6.58
N ASN A 53 -4.27 -5.32 6.09
CA ASN A 53 -3.56 -5.42 4.82
C ASN A 53 -4.54 -5.88 3.73
N LEU A 54 -4.82 -5.03 2.74
CA LEU A 54 -5.71 -5.33 1.62
C LEU A 54 -4.94 -5.73 0.35
N ALA A 55 -3.61 -5.79 0.42
CA ALA A 55 -2.78 -6.02 -0.73
C ALA A 55 -2.89 -7.44 -1.28
N VAL A 56 -2.77 -7.55 -2.60
CA VAL A 56 -2.83 -8.84 -3.32
C VAL A 56 -1.74 -8.86 -4.38
N ARG A 57 -0.89 -9.89 -4.38
CA ARG A 57 0.18 -10.09 -5.38
C ARG A 57 -0.28 -9.98 -6.81
N GLY A 58 0.62 -9.47 -7.65
CA GLY A 58 0.48 -9.44 -9.10
C GLY A 58 -0.58 -8.46 -9.62
N ARG A 59 -1.13 -7.61 -8.75
CA ARG A 59 -2.14 -6.62 -9.13
C ARG A 59 -1.52 -5.41 -9.83
N LEU A 60 -2.19 -4.98 -10.89
CA LEU A 60 -1.98 -3.68 -11.52
C LEU A 60 -2.69 -2.57 -10.76
N LEU A 61 -2.30 -1.32 -11.01
CA LEU A 61 -2.90 -0.13 -10.38
C LEU A 61 -4.43 -0.14 -10.48
N GLN A 62 -4.99 -0.38 -11.67
CA GLN A 62 -6.45 -0.39 -11.83
C GLN A 62 -7.13 -1.46 -10.96
N GLN A 63 -6.53 -2.66 -10.87
CA GLN A 63 -7.10 -3.74 -10.07
C GLN A 63 -7.00 -3.46 -8.57
N ILE A 64 -5.93 -2.78 -8.14
CA ILE A 64 -5.78 -2.29 -6.75
C ILE A 64 -6.92 -1.31 -6.46
N VAL A 65 -7.15 -0.34 -7.33
CA VAL A 65 -8.23 0.65 -7.16
C VAL A 65 -9.60 -0.03 -7.09
N ASP A 66 -9.94 -0.85 -8.09
CA ASP A 66 -11.26 -1.46 -8.22
C ASP A 66 -11.60 -2.37 -7.03
N GLN A 67 -10.60 -3.04 -6.44
CA GLN A 67 -10.82 -4.06 -5.41
C GLN A 67 -10.52 -3.60 -4.00
N GLN A 68 -9.58 -2.67 -3.81
CA GLN A 68 -9.08 -2.31 -2.48
C GLN A 68 -9.56 -0.93 -2.02
N LEU A 69 -9.89 0.00 -2.93
CA LEU A 69 -10.27 1.36 -2.54
C LEU A 69 -11.58 1.41 -1.74
N ALA A 70 -12.64 0.77 -2.22
CA ALA A 70 -13.92 0.77 -1.52
C ALA A 70 -13.85 0.06 -0.14
N PRO A 71 -13.22 -1.13 -0.01
CA PRO A 71 -12.98 -1.73 1.31
C PRO A 71 -12.11 -0.87 2.23
N CYS A 72 -11.07 -0.22 1.70
CA CYS A 72 -10.22 0.70 2.46
C CYS A 72 -11.06 1.83 3.07
N LEU A 73 -11.87 2.52 2.27
CA LEU A 73 -12.74 3.60 2.74
C LEU A 73 -13.77 3.13 3.76
N ALA A 74 -14.34 1.92 3.59
CA ALA A 74 -15.29 1.34 4.53
C ALA A 74 -14.67 1.11 5.93
N LEU A 75 -13.36 0.87 5.98
CA LEU A 75 -12.62 0.74 7.23
C LEU A 75 -12.31 2.09 7.89
N LYS A 76 -12.65 3.24 7.27
CA LYS A 76 -12.42 4.59 7.85
C LYS A 76 -11.02 4.75 8.45
N PRO A 77 -9.94 4.53 7.67
CA PRO A 77 -8.58 4.66 8.15
C PRO A 77 -8.23 6.12 8.45
N ASP A 78 -7.31 6.32 9.38
CA ASP A 78 -6.62 7.60 9.59
C ASP A 78 -5.16 7.57 9.07
N LEU A 79 -4.66 6.39 8.72
CA LEU A 79 -3.41 6.18 8.01
C LEU A 79 -3.62 5.18 6.87
N VAL A 80 -3.17 5.54 5.66
CA VAL A 80 -3.15 4.62 4.51
C VAL A 80 -1.77 4.62 3.89
N THR A 81 -1.25 3.42 3.62
CA THR A 81 -0.09 3.26 2.75
C THR A 81 -0.52 2.71 1.41
N LEU A 82 0.07 3.24 0.34
CA LEU A 82 -0.23 2.82 -1.02
C LEU A 82 1.06 2.62 -1.80
N SER A 83 1.30 1.36 -2.19
CA SER A 83 2.33 0.98 -3.16
C SER A 83 1.65 0.33 -4.36
N ALA A 84 1.62 1.05 -5.49
CA ALA A 84 0.97 0.60 -6.72
C ALA A 84 1.68 1.20 -7.95
N GLY A 85 1.47 0.60 -9.11
CA GLY A 85 2.03 1.07 -10.39
C GLY A 85 3.38 0.46 -10.77
N GLY A 86 4.10 -0.20 -9.85
CA GLY A 86 5.35 -0.89 -10.18
C GLY A 86 5.17 -1.99 -11.23
N ASN A 87 4.10 -2.78 -11.11
CA ASN A 87 3.75 -3.81 -12.10
C ASN A 87 3.32 -3.24 -13.45
N ASP A 88 2.77 -2.02 -13.47
CA ASP A 88 2.33 -1.33 -14.68
C ASP A 88 3.54 -0.74 -15.42
N LEU A 89 4.47 -0.10 -14.71
CA LEU A 89 5.68 0.52 -15.25
C LEU A 89 6.65 -0.47 -15.90
N ILE A 90 6.77 -1.68 -15.36
CA ILE A 90 7.70 -2.70 -15.88
C ILE A 90 7.18 -3.35 -17.17
N ARG A 91 5.88 -3.22 -17.47
CA ARG A 91 5.28 -3.84 -18.66
C ARG A 91 5.57 -3.00 -19.91
N PRO A 92 5.74 -3.63 -21.10
CA PRO A 92 5.85 -2.90 -22.35
C PRO A 92 4.67 -1.96 -22.56
N GLY A 93 4.96 -0.70 -22.87
CA GLY A 93 3.94 0.34 -23.05
C GLY A 93 3.42 0.95 -21.74
N GLY A 94 4.10 0.73 -20.61
CA GLY A 94 3.83 1.47 -19.37
C GLY A 94 4.04 2.98 -19.56
N ASP A 95 3.06 3.77 -19.12
CA ASP A 95 3.06 5.22 -19.20
C ASP A 95 3.11 5.80 -17.76
N PRO A 96 4.25 6.34 -17.32
CA PRO A 96 4.40 6.93 -15.99
C PRO A 96 3.42 8.08 -15.72
N ASP A 97 3.12 8.90 -16.72
CA ASP A 97 2.26 10.07 -16.55
C ASP A 97 0.80 9.60 -16.35
N ALA A 98 0.34 8.66 -17.16
CA ALA A 98 -1.00 8.08 -16.99
C ALA A 98 -1.16 7.33 -15.65
N LEU A 99 -0.09 6.73 -15.12
CA LEU A 99 -0.11 6.10 -13.79
C LEU A 99 -0.15 7.15 -12.67
N ALA A 100 0.59 8.24 -12.82
CA ALA A 100 0.57 9.36 -11.88
C ALA A 100 -0.83 9.99 -11.78
N GLU A 101 -1.50 10.28 -12.91
CA GLU A 101 -2.86 10.83 -12.93
C GLU A 101 -3.87 9.94 -12.17
N LYS A 102 -3.75 8.62 -12.34
CA LYS A 102 -4.59 7.65 -11.62
C LYS A 102 -4.26 7.60 -10.14
N LEU A 103 -2.99 7.59 -9.77
CA LEU A 103 -2.55 7.63 -8.37
C LEU A 103 -3.03 8.90 -7.67
N ASP A 104 -2.90 10.06 -8.32
CA ASP A 104 -3.36 11.35 -7.80
C ASP A 104 -4.85 11.32 -7.48
N SER A 105 -5.67 10.75 -8.37
CA SER A 105 -7.11 10.60 -8.14
C SER A 105 -7.40 9.74 -6.89
N VAL A 106 -6.66 8.65 -6.71
CA VAL A 106 -6.82 7.75 -5.54
C VAL A 106 -6.38 8.47 -4.25
N VAL A 107 -5.24 9.15 -4.28
CA VAL A 107 -4.70 9.91 -3.15
C VAL A 107 -5.66 11.00 -2.73
N GLN A 108 -6.26 11.71 -3.69
CA GLN A 108 -7.26 12.74 -3.42
C GLN A 108 -8.47 12.15 -2.69
N ILE A 109 -9.01 11.01 -3.15
CA ILE A 109 -10.15 10.34 -2.53
C ILE A 109 -9.81 9.92 -1.08
N LEU A 110 -8.66 9.30 -0.87
CA LEU A 110 -8.21 8.87 0.47
C LEU A 110 -8.01 10.06 1.42
N SER A 111 -7.39 11.13 0.92
CA SER A 111 -7.14 12.35 1.69
C SER A 111 -8.44 13.08 2.07
N MET A 112 -9.41 13.12 1.16
CA MET A 112 -10.75 13.65 1.46
C MET A 112 -11.49 12.85 2.56
N GLY A 113 -11.14 11.57 2.72
CA GLY A 113 -11.61 10.72 3.82
C GLY A 113 -10.97 11.03 5.18
N GLY A 114 -10.00 11.94 5.24
CA GLY A 114 -9.28 12.34 6.46
C GLY A 114 -8.05 11.48 6.78
N ALA A 115 -7.67 10.56 5.89
CA ALA A 115 -6.49 9.73 6.08
C ALA A 115 -5.20 10.49 5.77
N THR A 116 -4.16 10.25 6.57
CA THR A 116 -2.78 10.53 6.13
C THR A 116 -2.39 9.47 5.11
N VAL A 117 -1.98 9.89 3.90
CA VAL A 117 -1.57 8.95 2.83
C VAL A 117 -0.05 8.92 2.70
N VAL A 118 0.52 7.72 2.79
CA VAL A 118 1.95 7.45 2.54
C VAL A 118 2.07 6.75 1.20
N LEU A 119 2.74 7.41 0.26
CA LEU A 119 3.03 6.88 -1.07
C LEU A 119 4.43 6.32 -1.14
N PHE A 120 4.57 5.19 -1.82
CA PHE A 120 5.87 4.64 -2.19
C PHE A 120 6.26 5.09 -3.59
N ASN A 121 7.53 5.39 -3.79
CA ASN A 121 8.05 5.64 -5.12
C ASN A 121 8.09 4.34 -5.94
N GLY A 122 7.82 4.46 -7.24
CA GLY A 122 8.07 3.37 -8.17
C GLY A 122 9.57 3.08 -8.30
N PRO A 123 9.95 1.86 -8.73
CA PRO A 123 11.34 1.56 -9.04
C PRO A 123 11.85 2.47 -10.18
N ASP A 124 13.12 2.84 -10.13
CA ASP A 124 13.78 3.57 -11.23
C ASP A 124 13.90 2.65 -12.46
N THR A 125 13.17 2.98 -13.52
CA THR A 125 13.16 2.22 -14.78
C THR A 125 14.18 2.75 -15.80
N GLY A 126 14.90 3.84 -15.51
CA GLY A 126 15.85 4.47 -16.44
C GLY A 126 16.98 3.56 -16.92
N SER A 127 17.32 2.51 -16.14
CA SER A 127 18.30 1.48 -16.50
C SER A 127 17.70 0.09 -16.76
N SER A 128 16.37 -0.05 -16.70
CA SER A 128 15.70 -1.36 -16.54
C SER A 128 14.66 -1.65 -17.62
N VAL A 129 14.75 -1.01 -18.78
CA VAL A 129 14.03 -1.49 -19.97
C VAL A 129 14.66 -2.82 -20.37
N LEU A 130 13.97 -3.91 -20.05
CA LEU A 130 14.19 -5.20 -20.70
C LEU A 130 13.80 -5.05 -22.18
N GLY A 131 14.77 -4.61 -22.97
CA GLY A 131 14.74 -4.52 -24.43
C GLY A 131 16.03 -5.10 -24.98
#